data_AF-A0A7C4MUY9-F1
#
_entry.id   AF-A0A7C4MUY9-F1
#
_cell.length_a   1.000
_cell.length_b   1.000
_cell.length_c   1.000
_cell.angle_alpha   90.00
_cell.angle_beta   90.00
_cell.angle_gamma   90.00
#
_symmetry.space_group_name_H-M   'P 1'
#
loop_
_entity.id
_entity.type
_entity.pdbx_description
1 polymer ?
#
loop_
_entity_poly.entity_id
_entity_poly.type
_entity_poly.pdbx_seq_one_letter_code
_entity_poly.pdbx_strand_id
1 'polypeptide(L)'
;MSSTVESRRAPVQPLPPNFVGVQPGGGACYRIEMLWGRWRRWWLKRFRPGYVARMAAKRIGNADGAPHEVLDPRDLKYCRNLCTCDWLPEDDPFAWRGRLPVARWGWAELQLFGWPLALAMALAAWWFWPLAIVPAVLLGLVVFFFR
;
A
#
# COMPACT_ATOMS: atom_id res chain seq x y z
N MET A 1 -34.49 32.18 -8.85
CA MET A 1 -33.15 32.65 -8.46
C MET A 1 -32.37 31.45 -7.94
N SER A 2 -31.65 30.73 -8.81
CA SER A 2 -30.75 29.63 -8.41
C SER A 2 -29.32 30.14 -8.47
N SER A 3 -28.69 30.26 -7.30
CA SER A 3 -27.28 30.61 -7.14
C SER A 3 -26.41 29.41 -7.53
N THR A 4 -25.67 29.54 -8.62
CA THR A 4 -24.56 28.67 -9.00
C THR A 4 -23.40 28.86 -8.03
N VAL A 5 -23.16 27.88 -7.15
CA VAL A 5 -21.96 27.85 -6.31
C VAL A 5 -20.76 27.60 -7.21
N GLU A 6 -20.04 28.67 -7.54
CA GLU A 6 -18.78 28.60 -8.29
C GLU A 6 -17.74 27.86 -7.45
N SER A 7 -17.38 26.65 -7.89
CA SER A 7 -16.40 25.80 -7.21
C SER A 7 -15.02 26.47 -7.24
N ARG A 8 -14.59 27.05 -6.11
CA ARG A 8 -13.24 27.64 -5.87
C ARG A 8 -12.10 26.60 -5.87
N ARG A 9 -12.16 25.58 -6.73
CA ARG A 9 -11.11 24.56 -6.84
C ARG A 9 -10.08 25.04 -7.86
N ALA A 10 -8.80 24.96 -7.48
CA ALA A 10 -7.71 25.20 -8.41
C ALA A 10 -7.83 24.27 -9.63
N PRO A 11 -7.45 24.73 -10.83
CA PRO A 11 -7.44 23.90 -12.02
C PRO A 11 -6.51 22.69 -11.81
N VAL A 12 -6.97 21.51 -12.22
CA VAL A 12 -6.18 20.27 -12.12
C VAL A 12 -4.97 20.41 -13.03
N GLN A 13 -3.77 20.45 -12.43
CA GLN A 13 -2.51 20.43 -13.19
C GLN A 13 -2.15 19.00 -13.58
N PRO A 14 -1.67 18.77 -14.82
CA PRO A 14 -1.19 17.45 -15.21
C PRO A 14 0.03 17.05 -14.37
N LEU A 15 0.13 15.75 -14.05
CA LEU A 15 1.29 15.22 -13.33
C LEU A 15 2.57 15.51 -14.13
N PRO A 16 3.63 16.08 -13.52
CA PRO A 16 4.87 16.30 -14.24
C PRO A 16 5.44 14.96 -14.74
N PRO A 17 6.06 14.91 -15.94
CA PRO A 17 6.51 13.67 -16.58
C PRO A 17 7.57 12.91 -15.78
N ASN A 18 8.19 13.58 -14.80
CA ASN A 18 9.22 13.03 -13.91
C ASN A 18 8.64 12.07 -12.86
N PHE A 19 7.31 12.10 -12.65
CA PHE A 19 6.64 11.27 -11.66
C PHE A 19 6.24 9.92 -12.28
N VAL A 20 7.14 8.95 -12.16
CA VAL A 20 6.96 7.56 -12.63
C VAL A 20 6.22 6.66 -11.62
N GLY A 21 5.70 7.24 -10.53
CA GLY A 21 4.85 6.55 -9.55
C GLY A 21 4.43 7.46 -8.40
N VAL A 22 3.62 6.95 -7.47
CA VAL A 22 3.13 7.69 -6.28
C VAL A 22 4.28 8.12 -5.36
N GLN A 23 5.42 7.42 -5.38
CA GLN A 23 6.53 7.65 -4.46
C GLN A 23 7.77 8.16 -5.23
N PRO A 24 8.06 9.47 -5.21
CA PRO A 24 9.11 10.09 -6.04
C PRO A 24 10.54 9.72 -5.61
N GLY A 25 10.72 9.14 -4.42
CA GLY A 25 12.05 8.89 -3.82
C GLY A 25 12.66 7.51 -4.02
N GLY A 26 11.93 6.53 -4.58
CA GLY A 26 12.50 5.22 -4.98
C GLY A 26 13.37 4.52 -3.91
N GLY A 27 12.91 4.41 -2.66
CA GLY A 27 13.70 3.84 -1.56
C GLY A 27 14.00 2.34 -1.68
N ALA A 28 14.90 1.83 -0.83
CA ALA A 28 15.26 0.40 -0.81
C ALA A 28 14.05 -0.52 -0.60
N CYS A 29 13.12 -0.16 0.30
CA CYS A 29 11.86 -0.88 0.51
C CYS A 29 11.00 -0.92 -0.75
N TYR A 30 10.92 0.19 -1.50
CA TYR A 30 10.21 0.26 -2.78
C TYR A 30 10.79 -0.72 -3.81
N ARG A 31 12.13 -0.80 -3.91
CA ARG A 31 12.79 -1.75 -4.83
C ARG A 31 12.51 -3.21 -4.46
N ILE A 32 12.55 -3.55 -3.17
CA ILE A 32 12.20 -4.89 -2.68
C ILE A 32 10.74 -5.20 -3.01
N GLU A 33 9.84 -4.25 -2.81
CA GLU A 33 8.42 -4.44 -3.11
C GLU A 33 8.16 -4.60 -4.62
N MET A 34 8.90 -3.89 -5.48
CA MET A 34 8.85 -4.09 -6.93
C MET A 34 9.37 -5.47 -7.36
N LEU A 35 10.46 -5.94 -6.76
CA LEU A 35 10.98 -7.29 -7.00
C LEU A 35 9.99 -8.36 -6.56
N TRP A 36 9.42 -8.20 -5.37
CA TRP A 36 8.37 -9.08 -4.86
C TRP A 36 7.12 -9.06 -5.76
N GLY A 37 6.71 -7.88 -6.22
CA GLY A 37 5.61 -7.70 -7.16
C GLY A 37 5.84 -8.47 -8.46
N ARG A 38 7.06 -8.42 -9.01
CA ARG A 38 7.44 -9.17 -10.21
C ARG A 38 7.33 -10.68 -9.99
N TRP A 39 7.89 -11.19 -8.89
CA TRP A 39 7.81 -12.61 -8.54
C TRP A 39 6.36 -13.08 -8.35
N ARG A 40 5.57 -12.30 -7.60
CA ARG A 40 4.15 -12.58 -7.35
C ARG A 40 3.34 -12.61 -8.64
N ARG A 41 3.53 -11.65 -9.55
CA ARG A 41 2.83 -11.63 -10.85
C ARG A 41 3.17 -12.85 -11.68
N TRP A 42 4.45 -13.20 -11.75
CA TRP A 42 4.89 -14.42 -12.43
C TRP A 42 4.23 -15.68 -11.83
N TRP A 43 4.21 -15.78 -10.49
CA TRP A 43 3.57 -16.91 -9.80
C TRP A 43 2.06 -16.98 -10.07
N LEU A 44 1.35 -15.84 -10.02
CA LEU A 44 -0.08 -15.78 -10.29
C LEU A 44 -0.42 -16.21 -11.71
N LYS A 45 0.37 -15.75 -12.69
CA LYS A 45 0.21 -16.18 -14.09
C LYS A 45 0.47 -17.68 -14.25
N ARG A 46 1.47 -18.22 -13.57
CA ARG A 46 1.89 -19.62 -13.73
C ARG A 46 0.95 -20.61 -13.04
N PHE A 47 0.48 -20.29 -11.84
CA PHE A 47 -0.25 -21.22 -10.98
C PHE A 47 -1.73 -20.88 -10.79
N ARG A 48 -2.15 -19.65 -11.10
CA ARG A 48 -3.55 -19.18 -10.92
C ARG A 48 -4.08 -18.41 -12.14
N PRO A 49 -3.97 -18.93 -13.38
CA PRO A 49 -4.42 -18.21 -14.58
C PRO A 49 -5.91 -17.87 -14.54
N GLY A 50 -6.77 -18.74 -14.00
CA GLY A 50 -8.20 -18.45 -13.85
C GLY A 50 -8.52 -17.31 -12.88
N TYR A 51 -7.66 -17.07 -11.88
CA TYR A 51 -7.76 -15.88 -11.04
C TYR A 51 -7.44 -14.62 -11.85
N VAL A 52 -6.33 -14.64 -12.60
CA VAL A 52 -5.90 -13.50 -13.43
C VAL A 52 -6.97 -13.17 -14.48
N ALA A 53 -7.52 -14.17 -15.16
CA ALA A 53 -8.59 -13.97 -16.15
C ALA A 53 -9.84 -13.34 -15.52
N ARG A 54 -10.25 -13.81 -14.34
CA ARG A 54 -11.39 -13.24 -13.61
C ARG A 54 -11.13 -11.79 -13.19
N MET A 55 -9.93 -11.47 -12.71
CA MET A 55 -9.58 -10.11 -12.33
C MET A 55 -9.54 -9.19 -13.55
N ALA A 56 -8.99 -9.65 -14.68
CA ALA A 56 -8.96 -8.90 -15.93
C ALA A 56 -10.38 -8.60 -16.46
N ALA A 57 -11.31 -9.55 -16.37
CA ALA A 57 -12.70 -9.37 -16.80
C ALA A 57 -13.47 -8.35 -15.94
N LYS A 58 -13.12 -8.23 -14.66
CA LYS A 58 -13.75 -7.29 -13.71
C LYS A 58 -13.06 -5.93 -13.66
N ARG A 59 -11.94 -5.76 -14.37
CA ARG A 59 -11.17 -4.51 -14.37
C ARG A 59 -11.93 -3.46 -15.16
N ILE A 60 -12.16 -2.30 -14.55
CA ILE A 60 -12.69 -1.13 -15.22
C ILE A 60 -11.56 -0.16 -15.57
N GLY A 61 -11.76 0.70 -16.56
CA GLY A 61 -10.76 1.70 -16.98
C GLY A 61 -9.57 1.11 -17.75
N ASN A 62 -8.50 1.90 -17.87
CA ASN A 62 -7.34 1.56 -18.68
C ASN A 62 -6.05 1.49 -17.82
N ALA A 63 -5.25 0.46 -18.05
CA ALA A 63 -3.96 0.25 -17.40
C ALA A 63 -2.79 0.95 -18.11
N ASP A 64 -3.05 1.63 -19.22
CA ASP A 64 -2.05 2.42 -19.95
C ASP A 64 -1.38 3.44 -19.02
N GLY A 65 -0.05 3.51 -19.09
CA GLY A 65 0.78 4.35 -18.23
C GLY A 65 1.30 3.66 -16.96
N ALA A 66 0.82 2.46 -16.61
CA ALA A 66 1.39 1.71 -15.50
C ALA A 66 2.81 1.17 -15.84
N PRO A 67 3.80 1.29 -14.93
CA PRO A 67 5.18 0.82 -15.16
C PRO A 67 5.30 -0.72 -15.15
N HIS A 68 4.26 -1.40 -14.67
CA HIS A 68 4.15 -2.85 -14.67
C HIS A 68 2.73 -3.27 -15.02
N GLU A 69 2.60 -4.50 -15.49
CA GLU A 69 1.30 -5.10 -15.77
C GLU A 69 0.46 -5.22 -14.49
N VAL A 70 -0.76 -4.68 -14.55
CA VAL A 70 -1.70 -4.69 -13.43
C VAL A 70 -2.58 -5.94 -13.51
N LEU A 71 -2.33 -6.92 -12.63
CA LEU A 71 -3.08 -8.18 -12.59
C LEU A 71 -4.24 -8.15 -11.59
N ASP A 72 -4.09 -7.39 -10.50
CA ASP A 72 -5.13 -7.24 -9.48
C ASP A 72 -4.99 -5.88 -8.74
N PRO A 73 -5.94 -5.52 -7.85
CA PRO A 73 -5.94 -4.24 -7.14
C PRO A 73 -4.68 -3.93 -6.32
N ARG A 74 -3.88 -4.95 -5.95
CA ARG A 74 -2.65 -4.75 -5.16
C ARG A 74 -1.55 -4.13 -6.01
N ASP A 75 -1.56 -4.36 -7.31
CA ASP A 75 -0.56 -3.81 -8.23
C ASP A 75 -0.77 -2.30 -8.46
N LEU A 76 -1.95 -1.76 -8.10
CA LEU A 76 -2.26 -0.33 -8.17
C LEU A 76 -1.55 0.52 -7.10
N LYS A 77 -0.92 -0.09 -6.09
CA LYS A 77 -0.26 0.64 -4.96
C LYS A 77 0.54 1.86 -5.41
N TYR A 78 1.34 1.68 -6.45
CA TYR A 78 2.33 2.67 -6.88
C TYR A 78 2.02 3.34 -8.21
N CYS A 79 1.00 2.89 -8.93
CA CYS A 79 0.64 3.39 -10.26
C CYS A 79 -0.79 3.91 -10.36
N ARG A 80 -1.55 3.97 -9.25
CA ARG A 80 -2.93 4.51 -9.24
C ARG A 80 -3.01 5.96 -9.72
N ASN A 81 -1.92 6.72 -9.60
CA ASN A 81 -1.82 8.08 -10.15
C ASN A 81 -1.49 8.13 -11.65
N LEU A 82 -1.09 7.01 -12.25
CA LEU A 82 -0.65 6.90 -13.64
C LEU A 82 -1.65 6.19 -14.55
N CYS A 83 -2.49 5.32 -13.98
CA CYS A 83 -3.49 4.57 -14.72
C CYS A 83 -4.90 4.85 -14.18
N THR A 84 -5.90 4.74 -15.05
CA THR A 84 -7.31 4.86 -14.67
C THR A 84 -7.94 3.52 -14.29
N CYS A 85 -7.19 2.41 -14.38
CA CYS A 85 -7.73 1.10 -14.07
C CYS A 85 -8.01 0.94 -12.57
N ASP A 86 -9.18 0.38 -12.28
CA ASP A 86 -9.63 0.11 -10.92
C ASP A 86 -10.55 -1.12 -10.88
N TRP A 87 -10.95 -1.52 -9.68
CA TRP A 87 -11.95 -2.54 -9.43
C TRP A 87 -13.03 -1.98 -8.51
N LEU A 88 -14.28 -2.39 -8.73
CA LEU A 88 -15.37 -2.05 -7.82
C LEU A 88 -15.11 -2.66 -6.43
N PRO A 89 -15.57 -2.03 -5.34
CA PRO A 89 -15.36 -2.54 -3.99
C PRO A 89 -15.89 -3.97 -3.78
N GLU A 90 -17.00 -4.34 -4.44
CA GLU A 90 -17.53 -5.72 -4.43
C GLU A 90 -16.63 -6.74 -5.16
N ASP A 91 -15.84 -6.28 -6.12
CA ASP A 91 -14.98 -7.10 -6.96
C ASP A 91 -13.53 -7.15 -6.48
N ASP A 92 -13.15 -6.28 -5.55
CA ASP A 92 -11.84 -6.27 -4.88
C ASP A 92 -11.80 -7.27 -3.71
N PRO A 93 -11.15 -8.45 -3.86
CA PRO A 93 -11.05 -9.43 -2.79
C PRO A 93 -10.19 -8.95 -1.61
N PHE A 94 -9.48 -7.83 -1.76
CA PHE A 94 -8.60 -7.23 -0.77
C PHE A 94 -9.19 -5.97 -0.15
N ALA A 95 -10.45 -5.63 -0.43
CA ALA A 95 -11.16 -4.49 0.16
C ALA A 95 -11.20 -4.57 1.69
N TRP A 96 -11.22 -5.78 2.26
CA TRP A 96 -11.17 -6.00 3.71
C TRP A 96 -9.95 -5.38 4.38
N ARG A 97 -8.83 -5.18 3.67
CA ARG A 97 -7.64 -4.51 4.21
C ARG A 97 -7.92 -3.05 4.58
N GLY A 98 -8.88 -2.41 3.93
CA GLY A 98 -9.33 -1.07 4.29
C GLY A 98 -10.17 -1.02 5.58
N ARG A 99 -10.60 -2.17 6.10
CA ARG A 99 -11.33 -2.28 7.38
C ARG A 99 -10.42 -2.51 8.58
N LEU A 100 -9.13 -2.74 8.34
CA LEU A 100 -8.16 -2.87 9.43
C LEU A 100 -7.86 -1.49 10.00
N PRO A 101 -7.76 -1.34 11.32
CA PRO A 101 -7.44 -0.08 11.98
C PRO A 101 -5.95 0.24 11.89
N VAL A 102 -5.31 -0.13 10.78
CA VAL A 102 -3.88 0.04 10.52
C VAL A 102 -3.75 0.47 9.06
N ALA A 103 -2.91 1.46 8.80
CA ALA A 103 -2.56 1.95 7.48
C ALA A 103 -2.28 0.78 6.53
N ARG A 104 -3.07 0.69 5.45
CA ARG A 104 -3.00 -0.41 4.43
C ARG A 104 -1.59 -0.70 3.95
N TRP A 105 -0.74 0.32 3.92
CA TRP A 105 0.62 0.27 3.40
C TRP A 105 1.69 0.09 4.46
N GLY A 106 1.37 0.25 5.75
CA GLY A 106 2.34 0.26 6.86
C GLY A 106 2.61 -1.11 7.50
N TRP A 107 2.04 -2.19 6.97
CA TRP A 107 2.19 -3.53 7.57
C TRP A 107 3.63 -4.03 7.53
N ALA A 108 4.39 -3.75 6.47
CA ALA A 108 5.77 -4.19 6.37
C ALA A 108 6.66 -3.42 7.35
N GLU A 109 6.47 -2.10 7.41
CA GLU A 109 7.15 -1.19 8.32
C GLU A 109 6.81 -1.52 9.79
N LEU A 110 5.54 -1.81 10.08
CA LEU A 110 5.11 -2.22 11.41
C LEU A 110 5.80 -3.51 11.87
N GLN A 111 5.99 -4.49 10.98
CA GLN A 111 6.73 -5.71 11.33
C GLN A 111 8.23 -5.44 11.48
N LEU A 112 8.81 -4.62 10.60
CA LEU A 112 10.22 -4.29 10.61
C LEU A 112 10.64 -3.52 11.86
N PHE A 113 9.81 -2.58 12.33
CA PHE A 113 10.06 -1.81 13.55
C PHE A 113 9.48 -2.50 14.80
N GLY A 114 8.34 -3.18 14.66
CA GLY A 114 7.62 -3.78 15.76
C GLY A 114 8.31 -5.02 16.36
N TRP A 115 8.80 -5.96 15.54
CA TRP A 115 9.44 -7.17 16.06
C TRP A 115 10.71 -6.89 16.86
N PRO A 116 11.65 -6.04 16.39
CA PRO A 116 12.83 -5.70 17.18
C PRO A 116 12.48 -4.99 18.49
N LEU A 117 11.50 -4.08 18.48
CA LEU A 117 11.05 -3.39 19.69
C LEU A 117 10.34 -4.33 20.67
N ALA A 118 9.51 -5.25 20.17
CA ALA A 118 8.85 -6.26 20.99
C ALA A 118 9.86 -7.24 21.61
N LEU A 119 10.87 -7.66 20.83
CA LEU A 119 11.96 -8.49 21.34
C LEU A 119 12.79 -7.73 22.38
N ALA A 120 13.16 -6.48 22.10
CA ALA A 120 13.89 -5.64 23.05
C ALA A 120 13.09 -5.42 24.34
N MET A 121 11.77 -5.21 24.25
CA MET A 121 10.86 -5.12 25.39
C MET A 121 10.85 -6.42 26.20
N ALA A 122 10.72 -7.58 25.55
CA ALA A 122 10.72 -8.88 26.22
C ALA A 122 12.05 -9.16 26.94
N LEU A 123 13.18 -8.88 26.29
CA LEU A 123 14.51 -9.04 26.87
C LEU A 123 14.74 -8.08 28.03
N ALA A 124 14.33 -6.81 27.89
CA ALA A 124 14.43 -5.82 28.95
C ALA A 124 13.51 -6.17 30.14
N ALA A 125 12.29 -6.66 29.89
CA ALA A 125 11.37 -7.09 30.94
C ALA A 125 11.92 -8.29 31.72
N TRP A 126 12.57 -9.22 31.03
CA TRP A 126 13.23 -10.38 31.64
C TRP A 126 14.44 -9.99 32.49
N TRP A 127 15.25 -9.03 32.04
CA TRP A 127 16.47 -8.61 32.74
C TRP A 127 16.23 -7.58 33.86
N PHE A 128 15.48 -6.52 33.57
CA PHE A 128 15.17 -5.43 34.48
C PHE A 128 13.88 -4.72 34.06
N TRP A 129 12.76 -5.07 34.69
CA TRP A 129 11.42 -4.66 34.29
C TRP A 129 11.23 -3.15 34.00
N PRO A 130 11.85 -2.19 34.72
CA PRO A 130 11.69 -0.77 34.41
C PRO A 130 12.29 -0.38 33.05
N LEU A 131 13.33 -1.07 32.58
CA LEU A 131 13.95 -0.80 31.28
C LEU A 131 13.01 -1.12 30.12
N ALA A 132 12.04 -2.02 30.33
CA ALA A 132 11.05 -2.41 29.33
C ALA A 132 10.09 -1.26 28.96
N ILE A 133 9.96 -0.24 29.80
CA ILE A 133 9.08 0.92 29.56
C ILE A 133 9.49 1.67 28.29
N VAL A 134 10.80 1.85 28.06
CA VAL A 134 11.32 2.59 26.90
C VAL A 134 10.92 1.94 25.56
N PRO A 135 11.24 0.64 25.30
CA PRO A 135 10.81 -0.01 24.07
C PRO A 135 9.29 -0.19 24.00
N ALA A 136 8.58 -0.31 25.13
CA ALA A 136 7.12 -0.37 25.14
C ALA A 136 6.48 0.95 24.67
N VAL A 137 6.98 2.10 25.13
CA VAL A 137 6.53 3.43 24.68
C VAL A 137 6.82 3.61 23.19
N LEU A 138 8.03 3.27 22.73
CA LEU A 138 8.39 3.35 21.32
C LEU A 138 7.51 2.44 20.45
N LEU A 139 7.25 1.21 20.89
CA LEU A 139 6.35 0.29 20.21
C LEU A 139 4.93 0.85 20.13
N GLY A 140 4.43 1.43 21.23
CA GLY A 140 3.13 2.09 21.28
C GLY A 140 3.03 3.26 20.30
N LEU A 141 4.07 4.09 20.20
CA LEU A 141 4.14 5.19 19.24
C LEU A 141 4.15 4.70 17.80
N VAL A 142 4.90 3.63 17.50
CA VAL A 142 4.91 3.02 16.15
C VAL A 142 3.51 2.50 15.80
N VAL A 143 2.86 1.75 16.70
CA VAL A 143 1.50 1.25 16.47
C VAL A 143 0.50 2.40 16.29
N PHE A 144 0.61 3.45 17.11
CA PHE A 144 -0.24 4.63 17.00
C PHE A 144 -0.05 5.38 15.68
N PHE A 145 1.20 5.57 15.24
CA PHE A 145 1.51 6.22 13.96
C PHE A 145 0.93 5.46 12.76
N PHE A 146 0.94 4.13 12.83
CA PHE A 146 0.41 3.28 11.77
C PHE A 146 -1.08 2.94 11.92
N ARG A 147 -1.77 3.40 12.97
CA ARG A 147 -3.22 3.25 13.13
C ARG A 147 -3.97 4.22 12.22
#